data_AF-A0A7S2ZEY1-F1
#
_entry.id   AF-A0A7S2ZEY1-F1
#
_cell.length_a   1.000
_cell.length_b   1.000
_cell.length_c   1.000
_cell.angle_alpha   90.00
_cell.angle_beta   90.00
_cell.angle_gamma   90.00
#
_symmetry.space_group_name_H-M   'P 1'
#
loop_
_entity.id
_entity.type
_entity.pdbx_description
1 polymer ?
#
loop_
_entity_poly.entity_id
_entity_poly.type
_entity_poly.pdbx_seq_one_letter_code
_entity_poly.pdbx_strand_id
1 'polypeptide(L)'
;MLHGFTGEVERLAFSAIFHMDQEGNELDVYFRRSVIRSARAMTYEEAQNRIDAHRKGKRYDNPDEENIAKSLFGLASIAEKLRLRRTEAGALSLASPEIKFKFQEETHEVVDAQTYEIRETNRMVSLAFVVVQRLHRI
;
A
#
# COMPACT_ATOMS: atom_id res chain seq x y z
N MET A 1 -19.14 7.41 13.02
CA MET A 1 -19.06 7.75 11.58
C MET A 1 -17.61 7.54 11.14
N LEU A 2 -17.31 6.41 10.49
CA LEU A 2 -15.95 6.08 10.04
C LEU A 2 -15.50 7.12 9.01
N HIS A 3 -14.49 7.91 9.33
CA HIS A 3 -13.91 8.91 8.43
C HIS A 3 -13.02 8.20 7.39
N GLY A 4 -13.62 7.38 6.53
CA GLY A 4 -12.92 6.78 5.40
C GLY A 4 -12.51 7.85 4.39
N PHE A 5 -11.34 7.70 3.78
CA PHE A 5 -10.94 8.49 2.61
C PHE A 5 -11.75 8.02 1.39
N THR A 6 -13.03 8.41 1.33
CA THR A 6 -13.83 8.26 0.10
C THR A 6 -13.23 9.16 -0.97
N GLY A 7 -13.16 8.67 -2.22
CA GLY A 7 -12.56 9.40 -3.34
C GLY A 7 -13.21 10.77 -3.57
N GLU A 8 -12.45 11.66 -4.21
CA GLU A 8 -12.89 12.96 -4.76
C GLU A 8 -13.31 14.05 -3.74
N VAL A 9 -13.22 13.78 -2.43
CA VAL A 9 -13.51 14.75 -1.37
C VAL A 9 -12.22 15.24 -0.71
N GLU A 10 -12.11 16.55 -0.49
CA GLU A 10 -11.01 17.16 0.25
C GLU A 10 -11.08 16.81 1.74
N ARG A 11 -9.93 16.43 2.31
CA ARG A 11 -9.82 16.01 3.72
C ARG A 11 -8.54 16.54 4.33
N LEU A 12 -8.62 16.94 5.60
CA LEU A 12 -7.45 17.26 6.40
C LEU A 12 -6.67 15.99 6.70
N ALA A 13 -5.35 16.05 6.53
CA ALA A 13 -4.43 14.96 6.79
C ALA A 13 -3.13 15.49 7.42
N PHE A 14 -2.43 14.60 8.13
CA PHE A 14 -1.05 14.81 8.50
C PHE A 14 -0.18 13.97 7.58
N SER A 15 0.69 14.61 6.81
CA SER A 15 1.50 13.96 5.78
C SER A 15 2.95 13.83 6.21
N ALA A 16 3.51 12.64 6.01
CA ALA A 16 4.94 12.38 6.04
C ALA A 16 5.41 12.23 4.58
N ILE A 17 6.29 13.13 4.12
CA ILE A 17 6.78 13.17 2.75
C ILE A 17 8.26 12.81 2.76
N PHE A 18 8.61 11.75 2.04
CA PHE A 18 9.96 11.26 1.94
C PHE A 18 10.54 11.60 0.57
N HIS A 19 11.72 12.20 0.55
CA HIS A 19 12.55 12.29 -0.64
C HIS A 19 13.50 11.10 -0.64
N MET A 20 13.36 10.23 -1.64
CA MET A 20 14.16 9.02 -1.77
C MET A 20 14.80 8.95 -3.16
N ASP A 21 15.95 8.29 -3.26
CA ASP A 21 16.49 7.89 -4.54
C ASP A 21 15.77 6.66 -5.12
N GLN A 22 16.14 6.26 -6.34
CA GLN A 22 15.54 5.08 -7.01
C GLN A 22 15.86 3.77 -6.30
N GLU A 23 16.85 3.75 -5.41
CA GLU A 23 17.25 2.60 -4.62
C GLU A 23 16.49 2.52 -3.28
N GLY A 24 15.66 3.52 -2.96
CA GLY A 24 14.92 3.60 -1.70
C GLY A 24 15.78 4.08 -0.54
N ASN A 25 16.91 4.75 -0.80
CA ASN A 25 17.65 5.46 0.23
C ASN A 25 16.95 6.78 0.55
N GLU A 26 16.72 7.03 1.83
CA GLU A 26 16.15 8.28 2.32
C GLU A 26 17.18 9.40 2.22
N LEU A 27 16.81 10.47 1.51
CA LEU A 27 17.60 11.69 1.36
C LEU A 27 17.11 12.77 2.35
N ASP A 28 15.79 12.90 2.49
CA ASP A 28 15.16 13.90 3.35
C ASP A 28 13.72 13.50 3.72
N VAL A 29 13.20 14.05 4.83
CA VAL A 29 11.84 13.81 5.30
C VAL A 29 11.18 15.06 5.89
N TYR A 30 9.92 15.28 5.52
CA TYR A 30 9.12 16.41 5.98
C TYR A 30 7.78 15.96 6.55
N PHE A 31 7.42 16.52 7.69
CA PHE A 31 6.11 16.33 8.32
C PHE A 31 5.30 17.62 8.27
N ARG A 32 4.10 17.56 7.69
CA ARG A 32 3.24 18.75 7.54
C ARG A 32 1.77 18.41 7.70
N ARG A 33 1.01 19.35 8.27
CA ARG A 33 -0.46 19.35 8.12
C ARG A 33 -0.80 19.72 6.67
N SER A 34 -1.73 19.01 6.07
CA SER A 34 -2.07 19.12 4.65
C SER A 34 -3.56 18.93 4.40
N VAL A 35 -4.03 19.41 3.25
CA VAL A 35 -5.32 19.02 2.66
C VAL A 35 -5.02 18.06 1.52
N ILE A 36 -5.68 16.90 1.50
CA ILE A 36 -5.55 15.91 0.42
C ILE A 36 -6.90 15.66 -0.23
N ARG A 37 -6.88 15.28 -1.51
CA ARG A 37 -8.04 14.76 -2.24
C ARG A 37 -7.66 13.42 -2.86
N SER A 38 -8.18 12.34 -2.31
CA SER A 38 -7.86 10.99 -2.82
C SER A 38 -8.45 10.82 -4.21
N ALA A 39 -7.60 10.52 -5.20
CA ALA A 39 -8.03 10.28 -6.57
C ALA A 39 -8.84 8.98 -6.68
N ARG A 40 -8.51 7.95 -5.88
CA ARG A 40 -9.18 6.65 -5.94
C ARG A 40 -9.01 5.85 -4.66
N ALA A 41 -10.08 5.19 -4.23
CA ALA A 41 -10.02 4.11 -3.25
C ALA A 41 -9.87 2.78 -4.01
N MET A 42 -8.92 1.94 -3.61
CA MET A 42 -8.62 0.67 -4.27
C MET A 42 -8.53 -0.45 -3.25
N THR A 43 -9.01 -1.64 -3.62
CA THR A 43 -8.69 -2.87 -2.90
C THR A 43 -7.26 -3.30 -3.19
N TYR A 44 -6.69 -4.14 -2.31
CA TYR A 44 -5.36 -4.72 -2.54
C TYR A 44 -5.28 -5.49 -3.86
N GLU A 45 -6.36 -6.15 -4.27
CA GLU A 45 -6.42 -6.91 -5.52
C GLU A 45 -6.44 -5.98 -6.74
N GLU A 46 -7.23 -4.91 -6.71
CA GLU A 46 -7.25 -3.92 -7.79
C GLU A 46 -5.90 -3.22 -7.97
N ALA A 47 -5.23 -2.88 -6.87
CA ALA A 47 -3.90 -2.30 -6.89
C ALA A 47 -2.86 -3.29 -7.45
N GLN A 48 -2.91 -4.56 -7.04
CA GLN A 48 -2.03 -5.61 -7.58
C GLN A 48 -2.22 -5.78 -9.08
N ASN A 49 -3.48 -5.88 -9.53
CA ASN A 49 -3.80 -6.02 -10.96
C ASN A 49 -3.28 -4.84 -11.79
N ARG A 50 -3.28 -3.62 -11.25
CA ARG A 50 -2.68 -2.44 -11.91
C ARG A 50 -1.16 -2.54 -11.99
N ILE A 51 -0.49 -2.92 -10.91
CA ILE A 51 0.96 -3.13 -10.88
C ILE A 51 1.36 -4.17 -11.93
N ASP A 52 0.66 -5.30 -11.97
CA ASP A 52 0.94 -6.39 -12.90
C ASP A 52 0.64 -6.01 -14.35
N ALA A 53 -0.44 -5.27 -14.60
CA ALA A 53 -0.74 -4.76 -15.92
C ALA A 53 0.33 -3.77 -16.41
N HIS A 54 0.78 -2.85 -15.54
CA HIS A 54 1.85 -1.91 -15.86
C HIS A 54 3.16 -2.64 -16.15
N ARG A 55 3.50 -3.66 -15.34
CA ARG A 55 4.66 -4.54 -15.53
C ARG A 55 4.62 -5.28 -16.88
N LYS A 56 3.43 -5.63 -17.36
CA LYS A 56 3.19 -6.23 -18.70
C LYS A 56 3.15 -5.20 -19.84
N GLY A 57 3.40 -3.92 -19.56
CA GLY A 57 3.45 -2.86 -20.56
C GLY A 57 2.09 -2.24 -20.92
N LYS A 58 1.02 -2.52 -20.18
CA LYS A 58 -0.28 -1.88 -20.37
C LYS A 58 -0.15 -0.37 -20.16
N ARG A 59 -0.72 0.41 -21.10
CA ARG A 59 -0.88 1.85 -20.99
C ARG A 59 -2.37 2.19 -20.85
N TYR A 60 -2.64 3.26 -20.12
CA TYR A 60 -3.98 3.81 -19.96
C TYR A 60 -4.11 5.08 -20.80
N ASP A 61 -5.22 5.21 -21.53
CA ASP A 61 -5.50 6.40 -22.36
C ASP A 61 -5.77 7.63 -21.50
N ASN A 62 -6.35 7.43 -20.31
CA ASN A 62 -6.56 8.49 -19.32
C ASN A 62 -5.22 8.79 -18.59
N PRO A 63 -4.69 10.03 -18.69
CA PRO A 63 -3.47 10.43 -18.00
C PRO A 63 -3.49 10.19 -16.49
N ASP A 64 -4.64 10.37 -15.83
CA ASP A 64 -4.76 10.18 -14.38
C ASP A 64 -4.61 8.71 -14.00
N GLU A 65 -5.24 7.80 -14.74
CA GLU A 65 -5.09 6.36 -14.52
C GLU A 65 -3.67 5.88 -14.83
N GLU A 66 -3.02 6.44 -15.87
CA GLU A 66 -1.63 6.12 -16.19
C GLU A 66 -0.68 6.60 -15.09
N ASN A 67 -0.91 7.79 -14.52
CA ASN A 67 -0.13 8.32 -13.40
C ASN A 67 -0.31 7.47 -12.13
N ILE A 68 -1.53 7.03 -11.84
CA ILE A 68 -1.80 6.11 -10.72
C ILE A 68 -1.06 4.78 -10.93
N ALA A 69 -1.15 4.19 -12.13
CA ALA A 69 -0.48 2.93 -12.43
C ALA A 69 1.06 3.04 -12.31
N LYS A 70 1.66 4.10 -12.86
CA LYS A 70 3.09 4.39 -12.71
C LYS A 70 3.51 4.58 -11.25
N SER A 71 2.72 5.33 -10.48
CA SER A 71 3.01 5.62 -9.07
C SER A 71 2.93 4.35 -8.21
N LEU A 72 1.93 3.51 -8.42
CA LEU A 72 1.80 2.20 -7.76
C LEU A 72 3.00 1.30 -8.09
N PHE A 73 3.39 1.22 -9.36
CA PHE A 73 4.53 0.42 -9.78
C PHE A 73 5.86 0.93 -9.18
N GLY A 74 6.07 2.25 -9.16
CA GLY A 74 7.24 2.87 -8.53
C GLY A 74 7.31 2.59 -7.03
N LEU A 75 6.18 2.72 -6.33
CA LEU A 75 6.10 2.42 -4.89
C LEU A 75 6.36 0.93 -4.61
N ALA A 76 5.82 0.03 -5.42
CA ALA A 76 6.06 -1.41 -5.30
C ALA A 76 7.54 -1.75 -5.49
N SER A 77 8.20 -1.13 -6.47
CA SER A 77 9.64 -1.29 -6.72
C SER A 77 10.49 -0.85 -5.53
N ILE A 78 10.23 0.34 -4.98
CA ILE A 78 10.95 0.84 -3.79
C ILE A 78 10.68 -0.06 -2.58
N ALA A 79 9.43 -0.48 -2.38
CA ALA A 79 9.08 -1.37 -1.29
C ALA A 79 9.84 -2.70 -1.37
N GLU A 80 9.93 -3.32 -2.55
CA GLU A 80 10.67 -4.57 -2.70
C GLU A 80 12.16 -4.40 -2.38
N LYS A 81 12.80 -3.30 -2.82
CA LYS A 81 14.20 -3.00 -2.46
C LYS A 81 14.38 -2.84 -0.95
N LEU A 82 13.50 -2.09 -0.29
CA LEU A 82 13.51 -1.93 1.17
C LEU A 82 13.31 -3.26 1.90
N ARG A 83 12.43 -4.13 1.37
CA ARG A 83 12.18 -5.47 1.92
C ARG A 83 13.45 -6.32 1.89
N LEU A 84 14.10 -6.39 0.72
CA LEU A 84 15.31 -7.18 0.52
C LEU A 84 16.41 -6.73 1.47
N ARG A 85 16.67 -5.42 1.57
CA ARG A 85 17.65 -4.87 2.52
C ARG A 85 17.35 -5.20 3.97
N ARG A 86 16.07 -5.18 4.37
CA ARG A 86 15.67 -5.58 5.72
C ARG A 86 15.95 -7.06 5.97
N THR A 87 15.61 -7.92 5.01
CA THR A 87 15.88 -9.36 5.10
C THR A 87 17.39 -9.64 5.16
N GLU A 88 18.20 -8.97 4.34
CA GLU A 88 19.66 -9.05 4.36
C GLU A 88 20.25 -8.56 5.70
N ALA A 89 19.66 -7.52 6.30
CA ALA A 89 20.02 -7.05 7.64
C ALA A 89 19.52 -7.96 8.79
N GLY A 90 18.94 -9.12 8.48
CA GLY A 90 18.50 -10.12 9.46
C GLY A 90 17.06 -9.96 9.97
N ALA A 91 16.23 -9.14 9.33
CA ALA A 91 14.82 -9.04 9.70
C ALA A 91 14.07 -10.33 9.35
N LEU A 92 13.41 -10.92 10.35
CA LEU A 92 12.55 -12.09 10.19
C LEU A 92 11.10 -11.65 9.98
N SER A 93 10.45 -12.18 8.94
CA SER A 93 9.02 -12.01 8.71
C SER A 93 8.27 -13.20 9.31
N LEU A 94 7.84 -13.07 10.55
CA LEU A 94 7.03 -14.07 11.25
C LEU A 94 5.55 -13.65 11.17
N ALA A 95 4.84 -14.12 10.16
CA ALA A 95 3.41 -13.91 10.03
C ALA A 95 2.66 -15.22 10.29
N SER A 96 1.70 -15.19 11.22
CA SER A 96 0.75 -16.28 11.39
C SER A 96 -0.28 -16.26 10.25
N PRO A 97 -0.74 -17.42 9.75
CA PRO A 97 -1.81 -17.45 8.76
C PRO A 97 -3.08 -16.80 9.33
N GLU A 98 -3.62 -15.80 8.63
CA GLU A 98 -4.92 -15.22 8.94
C GLU A 98 -6.02 -16.00 8.21
N ILE A 99 -7.13 -16.29 8.88
CA ILE A 99 -8.29 -16.98 8.29
C ILE A 99 -9.44 -15.98 8.15
N LYS A 100 -10.06 -15.94 6.97
CA LYS A 100 -11.27 -15.18 6.70
C LYS A 100 -12.47 -16.11 6.62
N PHE A 101 -13.49 -15.80 7.41
CA PHE A 101 -14.77 -16.49 7.38
C PHE A 101 -15.75 -15.72 6.49
N LYS A 102 -16.45 -16.44 5.61
CA LYS A 102 -17.62 -15.91 4.91
C LYS A 102 -18.86 -16.32 5.67
N PHE A 103 -19.70 -15.35 5.99
CA PHE A 103 -20.95 -15.55 6.69
C PHE A 103 -22.12 -15.38 5.72
N GLN A 104 -23.17 -16.18 5.91
CA GLN A 104 -24.44 -15.98 5.23
C GLN A 104 -25.21 -14.85 5.91
N GLU A 105 -25.65 -13.84 5.15
CA GLU A 105 -26.25 -12.61 5.71
C GLU A 105 -27.51 -12.88 6.57
N GLU A 106 -28.29 -13.90 6.22
CA GLU A 106 -29.56 -14.20 6.90
C GLU A 106 -29.35 -15.03 8.18
N THR A 107 -28.57 -16.12 8.10
CA THR A 107 -28.40 -17.06 9.22
C THR A 107 -27.22 -16.73 10.12
N HIS A 108 -26.31 -15.84 9.68
CA HIS A 108 -25.03 -15.55 10.33
C HIS A 108 -24.14 -16.79 10.51
N GLU A 109 -24.40 -17.86 9.75
CA GLU A 109 -23.61 -19.09 9.77
C GLU A 109 -22.37 -18.95 8.88
N VAL A 110 -21.29 -19.63 9.27
CA VAL A 110 -20.06 -19.68 8.47
C VAL A 110 -20.28 -20.62 7.29
N VAL A 111 -20.21 -20.07 6.08
CA VAL A 111 -20.36 -20.82 4.83
C VAL A 111 -19.01 -21.32 4.33
N ASP A 112 -17.94 -20.58 4.62
CA ASP A 112 -16.61 -20.87 4.09
C ASP A 112 -15.52 -20.26 4.98
N ALA A 113 -14.36 -20.93 5.03
CA ALA A 113 -13.17 -20.49 5.73
C ALA A 113 -11.99 -20.53 4.76
N GLN A 114 -11.49 -19.35 4.37
CA GLN A 114 -10.39 -19.22 3.42
C GLN A 114 -9.16 -18.63 4.10
N THR A 115 -7.97 -19.11 3.74
CA THR A 115 -6.72 -18.50 4.20
C THR A 115 -6.53 -17.15 3.50
N TYR A 116 -6.19 -16.11 4.26
CA TYR A 116 -5.91 -14.80 3.72
C TYR A 116 -4.55 -14.78 3.02
N GLU A 117 -4.57 -14.54 1.71
CA GLU A 117 -3.37 -14.44 0.90
C GLU A 117 -2.76 -13.02 1.01
N ILE A 118 -1.53 -12.94 1.52
CA ILE A 118 -0.77 -11.69 1.59
C ILE A 118 -0.10 -11.44 0.24
N ARG A 119 -0.51 -10.37 -0.44
CA ARG A 119 0.01 -9.99 -1.77
C ARG A 119 1.17 -9.00 -1.68
N GLU A 120 1.85 -8.76 -2.80
CA GLU A 120 2.89 -7.73 -2.93
C GLU A 120 2.36 -6.35 -2.48
N THR A 121 1.13 -6.00 -2.85
CA THR A 121 0.49 -4.75 -2.42
C THR A 121 0.33 -4.65 -0.89
N ASN A 122 0.02 -5.76 -0.20
CA ASN A 122 -0.04 -5.77 1.27
C ASN A 122 1.33 -5.46 1.88
N ARG A 123 2.39 -6.07 1.35
CA ARG A 123 3.77 -5.86 1.79
C ARG A 123 4.22 -4.43 1.53
N MET A 124 3.87 -3.88 0.36
CA MET A 124 4.16 -2.50 -0.02
C MET A 124 3.59 -1.51 0.99
N VAL A 125 2.31 -1.64 1.35
CA VAL A 125 1.67 -0.78 2.36
C VAL A 125 2.31 -0.96 3.73
N SER A 126 2.55 -2.21 4.15
CA SER A 126 3.23 -2.52 5.42
C SER A 126 4.60 -1.84 5.52
N LEU A 127 5.39 -1.88 4.45
CA LEU A 127 6.70 -1.23 4.42
C LEU A 127 6.64 0.29 4.51
N ALA A 128 5.65 0.92 3.88
CA ALA A 128 5.44 2.36 4.03
C ALA A 128 5.22 2.74 5.50
N PHE A 129 4.39 1.99 6.23
CA PHE A 129 4.19 2.20 7.67
C PHE A 129 5.46 2.00 8.48
N VAL A 130 6.23 0.95 8.19
CA VAL A 130 7.48 0.66 8.89
C VAL A 130 8.51 1.78 8.69
N VAL A 131 8.61 2.35 7.48
CA VAL A 131 9.49 3.50 7.20
C VAL A 131 9.07 4.71 8.03
N VAL A 132 7.77 5.03 8.06
CA VAL A 132 7.24 6.15 8.87
C VAL A 132 7.54 5.97 10.36
N GLN A 133 7.39 4.76 10.90
CA GLN A 133 7.61 4.48 12.32
C GLN A 133 9.08 4.56 12.75
N ARG A 134 10.04 4.34 11.84
CA ARG A 134 11.48 4.41 12.16
C ARG A 134 11.88 5.78 12.71
N LEU A 135 11.23 6.85 12.26
CA LEU A 135 11.53 8.22 12.63
C LEU A 135 11.11 8.57 14.07
N HIS A 136 10.31 7.74 14.73
CA HIS A 136 9.94 7.91 16.15
C HIS A 136 10.96 7.31 17.14
N ARG A 137 12.02 6.66 16.67
CA ARG A 137 13.04 6.04 17.53
C ARG A 137 14.38 6.79 17.59
N ILE A 138 14.40 8.04 17.12
CA ILE A 138 15.51 9.00 17.29
C ILE A 138 14.98 10.12 18.19
#